data_AF-A0A833VJ73-F1
#
_entry.id   AF-A0A833VJ73-F1
#
_cell.length_a   1.000
_cell.length_b   1.000
_cell.length_c   1.000
_cell.angle_alpha   90.00
_cell.angle_beta   90.00
_cell.angle_gamma   90.00
#
_symmetry.space_group_name_H-M   'P 1'
#
loop_
_entity.id
_entity.type
_entity.pdbx_description
1 polymer ?
#
loop_
_entity_poly.entity_id
_entity_poly.type
_entity_poly.pdbx_seq_one_letter_code
_entity_poly.pdbx_strand_id
1 'polypeptide(L)'
;PNDQVEIFKPPIPKARRSIRDTNAIEEISPCKTSNSLSMKSMYKSSPEIYNIPDIQYTDDEDNYDDNDDNDDNDDNDEDNSHKFLNNSQDSIKLDTFSTAHNSPVVTQVYRRSLNESQSFNNRNSSFLYKTQKQPTKEGFFSKYFRLLLCAVCILFLLFLYIILNTKTETHESPGVLVKEKQIHLTEINNVLDKSIQLIQTQFHNQKSNIWNDISAGIYDVVLFPTKPSIIILFGNETETLNCLAKLLGQLSGKILGSNDYLILTPKDFPNDIGQVIYRLKKPITQKKVIIIQDLLNVNTEALKAFHNFCDREKPLVENAVYIITVVVDGYKPSQRELEFIEKQIFKRLSNYMDKDILDPLITRLTDGTIVPILPESSTNFNYADCSFFYK
;
A
#
# COMPACT_ATOMS: atom_id res chain seq x y z
N PRO A 1 17.94 -31.44 -47.35
CA PRO A 1 16.66 -31.09 -46.67
C PRO A 1 16.98 -30.55 -45.26
N ASN A 2 17.12 -29.23 -45.18
CA ASN A 2 17.42 -28.51 -43.94
C ASN A 2 16.11 -28.21 -43.22
N ASP A 3 15.84 -28.91 -42.12
CA ASP A 3 14.76 -28.55 -41.20
C ASP A 3 15.29 -27.53 -40.19
N GLN A 4 15.04 -26.26 -40.46
CA GLN A 4 15.24 -25.20 -39.48
C GLN A 4 14.02 -25.18 -38.55
N VAL A 5 14.26 -25.48 -37.28
CA VAL A 5 13.27 -25.31 -36.20
C VAL A 5 13.09 -23.81 -35.97
N GLU A 6 11.91 -23.32 -36.34
CA GLU A 6 11.53 -21.92 -36.19
C GLU A 6 11.30 -21.62 -34.69
N ILE A 7 12.23 -20.86 -34.10
CA ILE A 7 12.18 -20.46 -32.69
C ILE A 7 11.08 -19.41 -32.53
N PHE A 8 10.02 -19.79 -31.83
CA PHE A 8 8.90 -18.92 -31.50
C PHE A 8 9.38 -17.74 -30.66
N LYS A 9 9.43 -16.54 -31.25
CA LYS A 9 9.70 -15.31 -30.51
C LYS A 9 8.41 -14.85 -29.84
N PRO A 10 8.38 -14.70 -28.50
CA PRO A 10 7.19 -14.17 -27.84
C PRO A 10 6.90 -12.74 -28.32
N PRO A 11 5.62 -12.35 -28.38
CA PRO A 11 5.25 -11.00 -28.80
C PRO A 11 5.85 -9.97 -27.86
N ILE A 12 6.50 -8.95 -28.44
CA ILE A 12 7.07 -7.83 -27.71
C ILE A 12 5.92 -7.14 -26.96
N PRO A 13 6.00 -6.98 -25.63
CA PRO A 13 4.99 -6.28 -24.87
C PRO A 13 4.84 -4.84 -25.40
N LYS A 14 3.64 -4.47 -25.83
CA LYS A 14 3.35 -3.07 -26.16
C LYS A 14 3.42 -2.24 -24.87
N ALA A 15 4.23 -1.20 -24.87
CA ALA A 15 4.32 -0.26 -23.76
C ALA A 15 2.93 0.31 -23.43
N ARG A 16 2.59 0.35 -22.14
CA ARG A 16 1.36 0.95 -21.62
C ARG A 16 1.34 2.43 -22.02
N ARG A 17 0.22 2.91 -22.56
CA ARG A 17 0.03 4.34 -22.87
C ARG A 17 0.19 5.17 -21.58
N SER A 18 0.92 6.27 -21.67
CA SER A 18 1.02 7.30 -20.63
C SER A 18 -0.38 7.78 -20.24
N ILE A 19 -0.66 7.85 -18.94
CA ILE A 19 -1.92 8.33 -18.38
C ILE A 19 -2.09 9.86 -18.59
N ARG A 20 -1.05 10.57 -19.07
CA ARG A 20 -1.05 12.04 -19.15
C ARG A 20 -1.28 12.65 -20.53
N ASP A 21 -1.45 11.86 -21.59
CA ASP A 21 -1.62 12.42 -22.94
C ASP A 21 -2.97 12.03 -23.54
N THR A 22 -4.01 12.81 -23.25
CA THR A 22 -5.14 13.02 -24.19
C THR A 22 -5.92 14.29 -23.82
N ASN A 23 -5.36 15.45 -24.18
CA ASN A 23 -6.14 16.62 -24.55
C ASN A 23 -5.99 16.78 -26.07
N ALA A 24 -6.75 16.00 -26.83
CA ALA A 24 -6.94 16.23 -28.26
C ALA A 24 -8.40 15.90 -28.58
N ILE A 25 -9.13 16.97 -28.89
CA ILE A 25 -10.49 16.97 -29.41
C ILE A 25 -10.44 16.26 -30.76
N GLU A 26 -11.17 15.15 -30.92
CA GLU A 26 -11.41 14.56 -32.23
C GLU A 26 -12.89 14.71 -32.60
N GLU A 27 -13.10 15.42 -33.71
CA GLU A 27 -14.35 15.67 -34.40
C GLU A 27 -15.01 14.37 -34.88
N ILE A 28 -16.32 14.33 -34.75
CA ILE A 28 -17.19 13.26 -35.23
C ILE A 28 -17.28 13.35 -36.76
N SER A 29 -16.96 12.25 -37.45
CA SER A 29 -17.32 12.04 -38.86
C SER A 29 -18.02 10.68 -39.05
N PRO A 30 -19.17 10.62 -39.75
CA PRO A 30 -19.95 9.40 -39.90
C PRO A 30 -19.67 8.71 -41.24
N CYS A 31 -19.48 7.39 -41.27
CA CYS A 31 -19.88 6.58 -42.42
C CYS A 31 -19.83 5.06 -42.22
N LYS A 32 -20.96 4.44 -42.60
CA LYS A 32 -21.14 3.26 -43.48
C LYS A 32 -20.88 1.85 -42.93
N THR A 33 -22.03 1.24 -42.67
CA THR A 33 -22.45 -0.14 -42.97
C THR A 33 -21.80 -0.80 -44.21
N SER A 34 -21.31 -2.03 -44.03
CA SER A 34 -21.47 -3.12 -45.00
C SER A 34 -21.22 -4.50 -44.36
N ASN A 35 -22.12 -5.42 -44.70
CA ASN A 35 -22.28 -6.82 -44.27
C ASN A 35 -21.05 -7.73 -44.48
N SER A 36 -20.90 -8.81 -43.70
CA SER A 36 -21.40 -10.15 -44.08
C SER A 36 -20.82 -11.32 -43.26
N LEU A 37 -21.70 -12.31 -43.02
CA LEU A 37 -21.48 -13.77 -42.86
C LEU A 37 -20.65 -14.26 -41.65
N SER A 38 -20.97 -15.31 -40.90
CA SER A 38 -22.11 -16.24 -40.82
C SER A 38 -21.82 -17.12 -39.59
N MET A 39 -22.75 -17.32 -38.66
CA MET A 39 -22.91 -18.65 -38.04
C MET A 39 -24.27 -18.83 -37.35
N LYS A 40 -25.10 -19.61 -38.05
CA LYS A 40 -26.15 -20.55 -37.62
C LYS A 40 -26.60 -20.60 -36.15
N SER A 41 -27.85 -20.18 -35.99
CA SER A 41 -29.01 -20.95 -35.47
C SER A 41 -28.90 -21.71 -34.14
N MET A 42 -29.66 -21.24 -33.15
CA MET A 42 -30.67 -22.05 -32.45
C MET A 42 -31.46 -21.12 -31.51
N TYR A 43 -32.76 -20.93 -31.76
CA TYR A 43 -33.86 -21.25 -30.85
C TYR A 43 -35.18 -20.70 -31.41
N LYS A 44 -36.18 -21.59 -31.36
CA LYS A 44 -37.57 -21.41 -31.77
C LYS A 44 -38.22 -20.25 -31.02
N SER A 45 -38.89 -19.39 -31.78
CA SER A 45 -39.95 -18.50 -31.33
C SER A 45 -41.31 -19.21 -31.40
N SER A 46 -42.14 -19.06 -30.36
CA SER A 46 -43.60 -19.07 -30.46
C SER A 46 -44.12 -17.87 -29.65
N PRO A 47 -45.13 -17.13 -30.16
CA PRO A 47 -45.49 -15.82 -29.62
C PRO A 47 -46.64 -15.92 -28.61
N GLU A 48 -46.53 -15.20 -27.49
CA GLU A 48 -47.69 -14.80 -26.72
C GLU A 48 -47.85 -13.28 -26.81
N ILE A 49 -49.07 -12.93 -27.23
CA ILE A 49 -49.59 -11.59 -27.45
C ILE A 49 -49.98 -11.04 -26.08
N TYR A 50 -49.39 -9.92 -25.68
CA TYR A 50 -49.95 -9.04 -24.66
C TYR A 50 -50.02 -7.62 -25.20
N ASN A 51 -51.25 -7.13 -25.30
CA ASN A 51 -51.60 -5.76 -25.64
C ASN A 51 -51.23 -4.83 -24.48
N ILE A 52 -50.41 -3.82 -24.75
CA ILE A 52 -50.18 -2.68 -23.85
C ILE A 52 -50.83 -1.45 -24.52
N PRO A 53 -51.78 -0.75 -23.85
CA PRO A 53 -52.37 0.46 -24.39
C PRO A 53 -51.51 1.71 -24.11
N ASP A 54 -51.74 2.66 -25.00
CA ASP A 54 -51.16 3.99 -25.21
C ASP A 54 -50.64 4.78 -23.99
N ILE A 55 -49.45 5.36 -24.22
CA ILE A 55 -48.84 6.43 -23.43
C ILE A 55 -49.44 7.76 -23.91
N GLN A 56 -50.22 8.42 -23.05
CA GLN A 56 -50.56 9.85 -23.19
C GLN A 56 -49.46 10.68 -22.52
N TYR A 57 -48.85 11.57 -23.30
CA TYR A 57 -48.06 12.69 -22.82
C TYR A 57 -49.00 13.80 -22.34
N THR A 58 -48.79 14.28 -21.13
CA THR A 58 -49.28 15.59 -20.67
C THR A 58 -48.07 16.43 -20.30
N ASP A 59 -47.81 17.43 -21.14
CA ASP A 59 -47.07 18.64 -20.80
C ASP A 59 -47.82 19.34 -19.67
N ASP A 60 -47.16 19.59 -18.55
CA ASP A 60 -47.57 20.61 -17.59
C ASP A 60 -46.33 21.42 -17.18
N GLU A 61 -46.28 22.63 -17.74
CA GLU A 61 -45.47 23.75 -17.28
C GLU A 61 -46.06 24.28 -15.97
N ASP A 62 -45.22 24.53 -14.96
CA ASP A 62 -45.46 25.45 -13.84
C ASP A 62 -44.07 25.72 -13.22
N ASN A 63 -43.37 26.82 -13.52
CA ASN A 63 -43.60 28.20 -13.11
C ASN A 63 -43.73 28.39 -11.60
N TYR A 64 -42.60 28.61 -10.90
CA TYR A 64 -42.57 29.30 -9.60
C TYR A 64 -41.35 30.23 -9.52
N ASP A 65 -41.65 31.48 -9.82
CA ASP A 65 -41.25 32.74 -9.20
C ASP A 65 -40.00 32.80 -8.30
N ASP A 66 -39.14 33.72 -8.74
CA ASP A 66 -38.26 34.55 -7.94
C ASP A 66 -38.96 35.11 -6.68
N ASN A 67 -38.25 35.11 -5.55
CA ASN A 67 -38.33 36.21 -4.59
C ASN A 67 -36.96 36.39 -3.92
N ASP A 68 -36.41 37.57 -4.16
CA ASP A 68 -35.43 38.26 -3.33
C ASP A 68 -35.93 38.37 -1.88
N ASP A 69 -35.02 38.31 -0.91
CA ASP A 69 -34.69 39.45 -0.05
C ASP A 69 -33.86 39.05 1.17
N ASN A 70 -32.73 39.75 1.27
CA ASN A 70 -32.05 40.30 2.45
C ASN A 70 -32.54 39.90 3.86
N ASP A 71 -31.59 39.52 4.72
CA ASP A 71 -31.48 40.14 6.05
C ASP A 71 -30.05 39.95 6.61
N ASP A 72 -29.25 41.00 6.48
CA ASP A 72 -28.18 41.35 7.41
C ASP A 72 -28.82 41.83 8.72
N ASN A 73 -28.25 41.44 9.87
CA ASN A 73 -28.32 42.06 11.21
C ASN A 73 -28.03 40.96 12.26
N ASP A 74 -27.36 41.18 13.37
CA ASP A 74 -26.47 42.23 13.86
C ASP A 74 -25.90 41.63 15.17
N ASP A 75 -24.77 42.18 15.60
CA ASP A 75 -24.11 41.88 16.86
C ASP A 75 -25.05 41.98 18.08
N ASN A 76 -24.86 41.11 19.07
CA ASN A 76 -25.06 41.47 20.48
C ASN A 76 -24.23 40.57 21.41
N ASP A 77 -23.15 41.15 21.92
CA ASP A 77 -22.61 40.88 23.24
C ASP A 77 -23.69 41.09 24.31
N GLU A 78 -23.81 40.20 25.29
CA GLU A 78 -23.96 40.59 26.70
C GLU A 78 -23.76 39.41 27.65
N ASP A 79 -22.58 39.44 28.26
CA ASP A 79 -22.30 39.24 29.67
C ASP A 79 -23.51 38.93 30.59
N ASN A 80 -23.48 37.77 31.27
CA ASN A 80 -23.92 37.76 32.67
C ASN A 80 -23.32 36.63 33.49
N SER A 81 -22.61 37.05 34.53
CA SER A 81 -22.10 36.25 35.63
C SER A 81 -23.24 35.69 36.50
N HIS A 82 -23.03 34.54 37.13
CA HIS A 82 -23.07 34.41 38.59
C HIS A 82 -22.65 33.01 39.09
N LYS A 83 -21.54 32.99 39.85
CA LYS A 83 -21.26 32.24 41.10
C LYS A 83 -22.15 31.03 41.44
N PHE A 84 -21.51 29.89 41.76
CA PHE A 84 -21.35 29.43 43.17
C PHE A 84 -20.27 28.34 43.31
N LEU A 85 -19.66 28.34 44.50
CA LEU A 85 -18.51 27.59 44.99
C LEU A 85 -18.80 26.10 45.24
N ASN A 86 -17.79 25.21 45.10
CA ASN A 86 -17.11 24.62 46.26
C ASN A 86 -16.01 23.60 45.93
N ASN A 87 -14.92 23.76 46.68
CA ASN A 87 -13.82 22.87 47.04
C ASN A 87 -14.01 21.35 46.87
N SER A 88 -12.97 20.70 46.32
CA SER A 88 -12.27 19.64 47.04
C SER A 88 -10.82 19.56 46.59
N GLN A 89 -9.93 19.55 47.57
CA GLN A 89 -8.51 19.25 47.47
C GLN A 89 -8.33 17.82 46.94
N ASP A 90 -7.38 17.61 46.04
CA ASP A 90 -6.34 16.60 46.28
C ASP A 90 -5.13 16.83 45.37
N SER A 91 -3.98 16.86 46.04
CA SER A 91 -2.66 17.18 45.53
C SER A 91 -2.00 15.97 44.88
N ILE A 92 -1.56 16.09 43.63
CA ILE A 92 -0.50 15.23 43.09
C ILE A 92 0.58 16.11 42.45
N LYS A 93 1.80 15.88 42.95
CA LYS A 93 3.07 16.52 42.59
C LYS A 93 3.30 16.54 41.08
N LEU A 94 3.63 17.72 40.55
CA LEU A 94 4.35 17.87 39.29
C LEU A 94 5.66 18.59 39.58
N ASP A 95 6.77 17.91 39.28
CA ASP A 95 8.11 18.45 39.44
C ASP A 95 8.38 19.59 38.47
N THR A 96 9.02 20.60 39.03
CA THR A 96 9.37 21.88 38.46
C THR A 96 10.67 21.77 37.67
N PHE A 97 10.68 22.23 36.41
CA PHE A 97 11.89 22.77 35.81
C PHE A 97 11.60 24.17 35.28
N SER A 98 12.10 25.14 36.03
CA SER A 98 12.12 26.55 35.71
C SER A 98 13.02 26.81 34.50
N THR A 99 12.57 27.62 33.55
CA THR A 99 13.47 28.36 32.67
C THR A 99 13.00 29.81 32.58
N ALA A 100 13.98 30.70 32.73
CA ALA A 100 13.80 32.10 33.02
C ALA A 100 13.32 32.93 31.82
N HIS A 101 12.70 34.03 32.22
CA HIS A 101 12.08 35.12 31.50
C HIS A 101 12.96 35.94 30.52
N ASN A 102 12.26 36.47 29.51
CA ASN A 102 12.37 37.80 28.85
C ASN A 102 13.33 38.00 27.64
N SER A 103 12.72 38.01 26.43
CA SER A 103 12.62 39.04 25.36
C SER A 103 13.64 40.20 25.25
N PRO A 104 13.71 41.01 24.14
CA PRO A 104 12.98 40.98 22.85
C PRO A 104 13.84 41.24 21.56
N VAL A 105 13.23 41.03 20.38
CA VAL A 105 13.24 41.86 19.13
C VAL A 105 14.58 42.15 18.42
N VAL A 106 14.64 41.81 17.11
CA VAL A 106 15.06 42.64 15.94
C VAL A 106 15.64 41.78 14.81
N THR A 107 15.03 41.96 13.64
CA THR A 107 15.41 41.58 12.28
C THR A 107 16.82 41.99 11.89
N GLN A 108 17.62 41.12 11.26
CA GLN A 108 18.42 41.55 10.10
C GLN A 108 19.03 40.38 9.30
N VAL A 109 18.62 40.37 8.03
CA VAL A 109 19.31 39.77 6.89
C VAL A 109 20.71 40.37 6.77
N TYR A 110 21.77 39.56 6.67
CA TYR A 110 22.93 39.93 5.86
C TYR A 110 23.72 38.73 5.32
N ARG A 111 24.04 38.88 4.04
CA ARG A 111 24.74 38.00 3.11
C ARG A 111 26.13 38.62 2.89
N ARG A 112 27.22 37.84 3.00
CA ARG A 112 28.58 38.05 2.41
C ARG A 112 29.51 37.01 3.04
N SER A 113 30.19 36.10 2.33
CA SER A 113 31.13 36.20 1.20
C SER A 113 32.45 36.92 1.51
N LEU A 114 33.53 36.11 1.40
CA LEU A 114 34.90 36.41 0.96
C LEU A 114 35.88 37.19 1.88
N ASN A 115 37.02 36.51 2.04
CA ASN A 115 38.40 37.00 1.94
C ASN A 115 39.14 37.57 3.17
N GLU A 116 40.16 36.78 3.57
CA GLU A 116 41.58 37.10 3.35
C GLU A 116 42.41 37.68 4.52
N SER A 117 43.44 36.89 4.87
CA SER A 117 44.78 37.24 5.35
C SER A 117 45.00 37.77 6.78
N GLN A 118 45.77 36.99 7.55
CA GLN A 118 46.96 37.41 8.34
C GLN A 118 47.57 36.14 8.97
N SER A 119 48.73 35.66 8.51
CA SER A 119 50.10 36.11 8.85
C SER A 119 50.56 35.70 10.26
N PHE A 120 51.46 34.70 10.27
CA PHE A 120 52.58 34.45 11.19
C PHE A 120 52.39 34.59 12.71
N ASN A 121 52.59 33.49 13.45
CA ASN A 121 53.81 33.42 14.25
C ASN A 121 54.25 32.00 14.61
N ASN A 122 55.53 31.79 14.32
CA ASN A 122 56.37 30.65 14.56
C ASN A 122 56.78 30.67 16.04
N ARG A 123 56.49 29.63 16.83
CA ARG A 123 57.12 29.42 18.15
C ARG A 123 57.61 27.99 18.28
N ASN A 124 58.90 27.84 18.03
CA ASN A 124 59.73 26.73 18.44
C ASN A 124 59.65 26.54 19.96
N SER A 125 59.20 25.38 20.41
CA SER A 125 59.53 24.86 21.74
C SER A 125 60.28 23.55 21.57
N SER A 126 61.60 23.65 21.71
CA SER A 126 62.55 22.56 21.82
C SER A 126 62.19 21.65 22.99
N PHE A 127 61.61 20.48 22.71
CA PHE A 127 61.47 19.41 23.69
C PHE A 127 62.71 18.51 23.63
N LEU A 128 63.49 18.57 24.70
CA LEU A 128 64.72 17.83 24.93
C LEU A 128 64.39 16.34 25.11
N TYR A 129 64.64 15.52 24.10
CA TYR A 129 64.53 14.06 24.22
C TYR A 129 65.75 13.52 24.98
N LYS A 130 65.52 13.11 26.23
CA LYS A 130 66.49 12.38 27.04
C LYS A 130 66.53 10.93 26.54
N THR A 131 67.61 10.57 25.84
CA THR A 131 67.85 9.21 25.34
C THR A 131 68.10 8.26 26.50
N GLN A 132 67.07 7.50 26.89
CA GLN A 132 67.19 6.43 27.87
C GLN A 132 67.56 5.14 27.13
N LYS A 133 68.82 4.73 27.25
CA LYS A 133 69.33 3.43 26.77
C LYS A 133 68.60 2.30 27.50
N GLN A 134 67.74 1.58 26.79
CA GLN A 134 67.15 0.33 27.28
C GLN A 134 68.05 -0.86 26.91
N PRO A 135 68.22 -1.83 27.82
CA PRO A 135 69.00 -3.04 27.59
C PRO A 135 68.26 -3.98 26.63
N THR A 136 68.90 -4.31 25.52
CA THR A 136 68.50 -5.34 24.56
C THR A 136 68.60 -6.72 25.20
N LYS A 137 67.48 -7.23 25.73
CA LYS A 137 67.30 -8.66 26.03
C LYS A 137 66.89 -9.37 24.75
N GLU A 138 67.89 -9.75 23.97
CA GLU A 138 67.74 -10.77 22.93
C GLU A 138 67.36 -12.11 23.58
N GLY A 139 66.45 -12.86 22.95
CA GLY A 139 66.53 -14.32 23.02
C GLY A 139 65.24 -15.12 23.21
N PHE A 140 64.13 -14.54 23.70
CA PHE A 140 62.95 -15.37 24.02
C PHE A 140 61.71 -15.11 23.14
N PHE A 141 61.38 -13.87 22.78
CA PHE A 141 60.16 -13.57 22.00
C PHE A 141 60.22 -14.01 20.52
N SER A 142 61.42 -14.14 19.95
CA SER A 142 61.62 -14.51 18.53
C SER A 142 61.11 -15.91 18.19
N LYS A 143 61.26 -16.88 19.10
CA LYS A 143 60.85 -18.27 18.84
C LYS A 143 59.33 -18.45 18.87
N TYR A 144 58.65 -17.82 19.82
CA TYR A 144 57.18 -17.87 19.93
C TYR A 144 56.49 -17.10 18.79
N PHE A 145 57.08 -15.99 18.33
CA PHE A 145 56.55 -15.24 17.20
C PHE A 145 56.57 -16.04 15.89
N ARG A 146 57.64 -16.81 15.64
CA ARG A 146 57.72 -17.72 14.47
C ARG A 146 56.68 -18.85 14.56
N LEU A 147 56.46 -19.41 15.74
CA LEU A 147 55.42 -20.44 15.96
C LEU A 147 54.00 -19.89 15.74
N LEU A 148 53.73 -18.68 16.23
CA LEU A 148 52.45 -17.99 16.02
C LEU A 148 52.20 -17.73 14.52
N LEU A 149 53.22 -17.28 13.79
CA LEU A 149 53.13 -17.03 12.35
C LEU A 149 52.80 -18.31 11.58
N CYS A 150 53.45 -19.43 11.92
CA CYS A 150 53.14 -20.73 11.31
C CYS A 150 51.71 -21.19 11.59
N ALA A 151 51.21 -21.00 12.82
CA ALA A 151 49.83 -21.36 13.17
C ALA A 151 48.80 -20.53 12.38
N VAL A 152 49.05 -19.24 12.20
CA VAL A 152 48.19 -18.35 11.38
C VAL A 152 48.20 -18.77 9.91
N CYS A 153 49.36 -19.13 9.35
CA CYS A 153 49.45 -19.63 7.97
C CYS A 153 48.67 -20.94 7.77
N ILE A 154 48.73 -21.86 8.74
CA ILE A 154 47.98 -23.13 8.66
C ILE A 154 46.47 -22.87 8.71
N LEU A 155 46.00 -21.98 9.60
CA LEU A 155 44.59 -21.59 9.66
C LEU A 155 44.12 -20.93 8.37
N PHE A 156 44.95 -20.08 7.77
CA PHE A 156 44.63 -19.44 6.49
C PHE A 156 44.55 -20.45 5.33
N LEU A 157 45.46 -21.43 5.29
CA LEU A 157 45.42 -22.50 4.29
C LEU A 157 44.20 -23.41 4.46
N LEU A 158 43.81 -23.72 5.71
CA LEU A 158 42.57 -24.45 5.99
C LEU A 158 41.33 -23.66 5.55
N PHE A 159 41.30 -22.35 5.80
CA PHE A 159 40.21 -21.49 5.35
C PHE A 159 40.13 -21.42 3.81
N LEU A 160 41.27 -21.31 3.12
CA LEU A 160 41.34 -21.39 1.66
C LEU A 160 40.90 -22.75 1.13
N TYR A 161 41.30 -23.84 1.79
CA TYR A 161 40.89 -25.20 1.43
C TYR A 161 39.38 -25.39 1.55
N ILE A 162 38.77 -24.83 2.61
CA ILE A 162 37.31 -24.83 2.77
C ILE A 162 36.66 -24.02 1.63
N ILE A 163 37.13 -22.81 1.33
CA ILE A 163 36.59 -21.99 0.23
C ILE A 163 36.71 -22.68 -1.13
N LEU A 164 37.84 -23.36 -1.39
CA LEU A 164 38.08 -24.07 -2.63
C LEU A 164 37.18 -25.31 -2.76
N ASN A 165 36.96 -26.04 -1.67
CA ASN A 165 36.09 -27.22 -1.67
C ASN A 165 34.61 -26.89 -1.58
N THR A 166 34.22 -25.72 -1.08
CA THR A 166 32.82 -25.26 -1.13
C THR A 166 32.45 -24.71 -2.50
N LYS A 167 33.40 -24.57 -3.44
CA LYS A 167 33.16 -24.04 -4.79
C LYS A 167 32.70 -25.07 -5.81
N THR A 168 32.47 -26.33 -5.40
CA THR A 168 31.69 -27.28 -6.20
C THR A 168 30.20 -27.06 -5.94
N GLU A 169 29.72 -25.82 -6.12
CA GLU A 169 28.30 -25.61 -6.31
C GLU A 169 27.96 -26.10 -7.72
N THR A 170 27.15 -27.14 -7.71
CA THR A 170 26.35 -27.67 -8.79
C THR A 170 25.96 -26.55 -9.75
N HIS A 171 26.54 -26.56 -10.94
CA HIS A 171 26.13 -25.71 -12.04
C HIS A 171 24.76 -26.22 -12.51
N GLU A 172 23.71 -25.93 -11.74
CA GLU A 172 22.33 -26.14 -12.19
C GLU A 172 22.19 -25.40 -13.51
N SER A 173 21.93 -26.17 -14.56
CA SER A 173 21.75 -25.62 -15.89
C SER A 173 20.68 -24.53 -15.81
N PRO A 174 20.97 -23.29 -16.23
CA PRO A 174 20.02 -22.18 -16.15
C PRO A 174 18.68 -22.47 -16.87
N GLY A 175 18.62 -23.48 -17.74
CA GLY A 175 17.38 -23.96 -18.35
C GLY A 175 16.42 -24.70 -17.40
N VAL A 176 16.89 -25.29 -16.31
CA VAL A 176 16.05 -26.03 -15.35
C VAL A 176 15.29 -25.07 -14.43
N LEU A 177 15.98 -24.07 -13.88
CA LEU A 177 15.38 -23.06 -12.99
C LEU A 177 14.29 -22.23 -13.70
N VAL A 178 14.50 -21.88 -14.97
CA VAL A 178 13.50 -21.13 -15.76
C VAL A 178 12.24 -21.97 -15.98
N LYS A 179 12.39 -23.28 -16.24
CA LYS A 179 11.26 -24.19 -16.47
C LYS A 179 10.45 -24.41 -15.20
N GLU A 180 11.09 -24.57 -14.05
CA GLU A 180 10.42 -24.73 -12.76
C GLU A 180 9.60 -23.47 -12.38
N LYS A 181 10.21 -22.28 -12.50
CA LYS A 181 9.50 -21.01 -12.28
C LYS A 181 8.31 -20.84 -13.21
N GLN A 182 8.42 -21.27 -14.46
CA GLN A 182 7.33 -21.18 -15.44
C GLN A 182 6.17 -22.14 -15.14
N ILE A 183 6.46 -23.37 -14.70
CA ILE A 183 5.45 -24.34 -14.28
C ILE A 183 4.68 -23.78 -13.07
N HIS A 184 5.40 -23.25 -12.08
CA HIS A 184 4.81 -22.66 -10.88
C HIS A 184 3.89 -21.47 -11.20
N LEU A 185 4.30 -20.55 -12.09
CA LEU A 185 3.45 -19.42 -12.50
C LEU A 185 2.19 -19.85 -13.25
N THR A 186 2.27 -20.92 -14.04
CA THR A 186 1.10 -21.47 -14.76
C THR A 186 0.10 -22.09 -13.79
N GLU A 187 0.58 -22.82 -12.78
CA GLU A 187 -0.26 -23.35 -11.72
C GLU A 187 -0.96 -22.24 -10.92
N ILE A 188 -0.22 -21.20 -10.54
CA ILE A 188 -0.76 -20.01 -9.87
C ILE A 188 -1.88 -19.37 -10.70
N ASN A 189 -1.65 -19.14 -12.00
CA ASN A 189 -2.67 -18.56 -12.89
C ASN A 189 -3.94 -19.42 -12.92
N ASN A 190 -3.78 -20.73 -13.06
CA ASN A 190 -4.92 -21.66 -13.08
C ASN A 190 -5.70 -21.64 -11.76
N VAL A 191 -5.02 -21.55 -10.62
CA VAL A 191 -5.68 -21.44 -9.30
C VAL A 191 -6.39 -20.11 -9.17
N LEU A 192 -5.74 -19.02 -9.54
CA LEU A 192 -6.28 -17.66 -9.48
C LEU A 192 -7.54 -17.53 -10.34
N ASP A 193 -7.48 -17.92 -11.62
CA ASP A 193 -8.59 -17.82 -12.57
C ASP A 193 -9.81 -18.61 -12.10
N LYS A 194 -9.62 -19.86 -11.67
CA LYS A 194 -10.71 -20.72 -11.18
C LYS A 194 -11.34 -20.17 -9.90
N SER A 195 -10.53 -19.71 -8.96
CA SER A 195 -11.04 -19.16 -7.70
C SER A 195 -11.77 -17.83 -7.90
N ILE A 196 -11.28 -16.96 -8.79
CA ILE A 196 -11.95 -15.69 -9.12
C ILE A 196 -13.27 -15.93 -9.84
N GLN A 197 -13.33 -16.88 -10.77
CA GLN A 197 -14.61 -17.28 -11.38
C GLN A 197 -15.61 -17.76 -10.34
N LEU A 198 -15.16 -18.57 -9.36
CA LEU A 198 -16.03 -19.03 -8.28
C LEU A 198 -16.54 -17.86 -7.42
N ILE A 199 -15.65 -16.93 -7.02
CA ILE A 199 -16.06 -15.74 -6.28
C ILE A 199 -17.06 -14.91 -7.11
N GLN A 200 -16.79 -14.69 -8.39
CA GLN A 200 -17.67 -13.93 -9.28
C GLN A 200 -19.08 -14.54 -9.35
N THR A 201 -19.22 -15.87 -9.30
CA THR A 201 -20.56 -16.50 -9.26
C THR A 201 -21.33 -16.25 -7.95
N GLN A 202 -20.62 -15.93 -6.85
CA GLN A 202 -21.23 -15.59 -5.57
C GLN A 202 -21.59 -14.10 -5.46
N PHE A 203 -20.84 -13.23 -6.15
CA PHE A 203 -21.01 -11.77 -6.12
C PHE A 203 -21.42 -11.26 -7.52
N HIS A 204 -22.67 -11.52 -7.89
CA HIS A 204 -23.15 -11.34 -9.26
C HIS A 204 -23.55 -9.89 -9.57
N ASN A 205 -23.78 -9.06 -8.56
CA ASN A 205 -24.12 -7.65 -8.76
C ASN A 205 -22.91 -6.78 -9.09
N GLN A 206 -21.69 -7.31 -8.94
CA GLN A 206 -20.47 -6.54 -9.16
C GLN A 206 -20.20 -6.26 -10.65
N LYS A 207 -19.52 -5.15 -10.94
CA LYS A 207 -19.10 -4.83 -12.31
C LYS A 207 -18.11 -5.87 -12.82
N SER A 208 -18.26 -6.33 -14.06
CA SER A 208 -17.45 -7.42 -14.62
C SER A 208 -15.95 -7.13 -14.72
N ASN A 209 -15.55 -5.85 -14.79
CA ASN A 209 -14.15 -5.45 -14.92
C ASN A 209 -13.35 -5.55 -13.62
N ILE A 210 -13.98 -5.48 -12.44
CA ILE A 210 -13.26 -5.47 -11.16
C ILE A 210 -12.48 -6.75 -10.91
N TRP A 211 -12.96 -7.88 -11.46
CA TRP A 211 -12.35 -9.19 -11.27
C TRP A 211 -10.95 -9.27 -11.86
N ASN A 212 -10.74 -8.64 -13.02
CA ASN A 212 -9.42 -8.56 -13.64
C ASN A 212 -8.46 -7.68 -12.81
N ASP A 213 -8.96 -6.57 -12.27
CA ASP A 213 -8.17 -5.65 -11.45
C ASP A 213 -7.78 -6.30 -10.10
N ILE A 214 -8.69 -7.06 -9.50
CA ILE A 214 -8.43 -7.84 -8.28
C ILE A 214 -7.42 -8.95 -8.56
N SER A 215 -7.62 -9.73 -9.63
CA SER A 215 -6.68 -10.79 -10.04
C SER A 215 -5.28 -10.22 -10.27
N ALA A 216 -5.18 -9.10 -10.98
CA ALA A 216 -3.91 -8.41 -11.21
C ALA A 216 -3.26 -7.98 -9.88
N GLY A 217 -4.04 -7.39 -8.97
CA GLY A 217 -3.54 -7.02 -7.64
C GLY A 217 -2.98 -8.23 -6.87
N ILE A 218 -3.66 -9.37 -6.86
CA ILE A 218 -3.16 -10.59 -6.20
C ILE A 218 -1.94 -11.16 -6.93
N TYR A 219 -1.90 -11.08 -8.26
CA TYR A 219 -0.79 -11.61 -9.04
C TYR A 219 0.48 -10.74 -8.95
N ASP A 220 0.32 -9.43 -8.74
CA ASP A 220 1.44 -8.49 -8.67
C ASP A 220 2.45 -8.85 -7.58
N VAL A 221 2.02 -9.34 -6.41
CA VAL A 221 2.95 -9.76 -5.34
C VAL A 221 3.76 -11.02 -5.72
N VAL A 222 3.24 -11.87 -6.62
CA VAL A 222 3.95 -13.04 -7.14
C VAL A 222 5.05 -12.59 -8.12
N LEU A 223 4.76 -11.59 -8.94
CA LEU A 223 5.71 -11.02 -9.89
C LEU A 223 6.77 -10.14 -9.21
N PHE A 224 6.37 -9.38 -8.19
CA PHE A 224 7.17 -8.38 -7.50
C PHE A 224 7.17 -8.62 -5.98
N PRO A 225 7.78 -9.71 -5.48
CA PRO A 225 7.70 -10.11 -4.07
C PRO A 225 8.44 -9.17 -3.10
N THR A 226 9.14 -8.15 -3.62
CA THR A 226 9.80 -7.11 -2.82
C THR A 226 8.86 -5.95 -2.47
N LYS A 227 7.62 -5.95 -2.97
CA LYS A 227 6.64 -4.87 -2.78
C LYS A 227 5.30 -5.45 -2.37
N PRO A 228 4.61 -4.86 -1.36
CA PRO A 228 3.29 -5.31 -1.02
C PRO A 228 2.30 -4.97 -2.13
N SER A 229 1.27 -5.79 -2.27
CA SER A 229 0.09 -5.46 -3.06
C SER A 229 -0.98 -4.87 -2.16
N ILE A 230 -1.69 -3.86 -2.66
CA ILE A 230 -2.76 -3.16 -1.95
C ILE A 230 -4.02 -3.25 -2.78
N ILE A 231 -5.10 -3.71 -2.16
CA ILE A 231 -6.42 -3.84 -2.78
C ILE A 231 -7.42 -3.14 -1.86
N ILE A 232 -7.93 -1.99 -2.28
CA ILE A 232 -8.99 -1.26 -1.59
C ILE A 232 -10.34 -1.70 -2.17
N LEU A 233 -11.18 -2.26 -1.31
CA LEU A 233 -12.59 -2.53 -1.57
C LEU A 233 -13.41 -1.42 -0.90
N PHE A 234 -14.32 -0.78 -1.62
CA PHE A 234 -15.14 0.28 -1.01
C PHE A 234 -16.60 0.19 -1.40
N GLY A 235 -17.49 0.56 -0.48
CA GLY A 235 -18.93 0.45 -0.66
C GLY A 235 -19.66 0.77 0.64
N ASN A 236 -20.99 0.70 0.63
CA ASN A 236 -21.79 1.04 1.80
C ASN A 236 -22.32 -0.17 2.59
N GLU A 237 -22.29 -1.37 2.00
CA GLU A 237 -22.71 -2.60 2.67
C GLU A 237 -21.50 -3.34 3.26
N THR A 238 -21.32 -3.19 4.57
CA THR A 238 -20.19 -3.77 5.32
C THR A 238 -20.12 -5.29 5.24
N GLU A 239 -21.26 -5.99 5.20
CA GLU A 239 -21.30 -7.46 5.16
C GLU A 239 -20.70 -8.00 3.87
N THR A 240 -21.13 -7.48 2.72
CA THR A 240 -20.62 -7.84 1.40
C THR A 240 -19.14 -7.49 1.25
N LEU A 241 -18.71 -6.30 1.69
CA LEU A 241 -17.30 -5.90 1.70
C LEU A 241 -16.43 -6.88 2.48
N ASN A 242 -16.83 -7.19 3.72
CA ASN A 242 -16.06 -8.06 4.59
C ASN A 242 -16.07 -9.52 4.11
N CYS A 243 -17.17 -9.97 3.51
CA CYS A 243 -17.27 -11.31 2.94
C CYS A 243 -16.33 -11.47 1.74
N LEU A 244 -16.40 -10.55 0.79
CA LEU A 244 -15.51 -10.54 -0.37
C LEU A 244 -14.05 -10.45 0.05
N ALA A 245 -13.72 -9.56 1.00
CA ALA A 245 -12.36 -9.43 1.53
C ALA A 245 -11.81 -10.75 2.08
N LYS A 246 -12.63 -11.54 2.79
CA LYS A 246 -12.22 -12.86 3.32
C LYS A 246 -11.95 -13.88 2.24
N LEU A 247 -12.82 -13.98 1.22
CA LEU A 247 -12.61 -14.89 0.11
C LEU A 247 -11.34 -14.52 -0.67
N LEU A 248 -11.13 -13.23 -0.92
CA LEU A 248 -9.88 -12.74 -1.51
C LEU A 248 -8.67 -13.00 -0.61
N GLY A 249 -8.84 -12.90 0.71
CA GLY A 249 -7.79 -13.22 1.68
C GLY A 249 -7.40 -14.69 1.66
N GLN A 250 -8.38 -15.60 1.62
CA GLN A 250 -8.16 -17.05 1.47
C GLN A 250 -7.44 -17.38 0.16
N LEU A 251 -7.90 -16.78 -0.94
CA LEU A 251 -7.28 -16.96 -2.25
C LEU A 251 -5.83 -16.47 -2.25
N SER A 252 -5.59 -15.24 -1.79
CA SER A 252 -4.26 -14.66 -1.68
C SER A 252 -3.34 -15.51 -0.80
N GLY A 253 -3.86 -16.06 0.31
CA GLY A 253 -3.10 -16.90 1.22
C GLY A 253 -2.68 -18.21 0.57
N LYS A 254 -3.56 -18.80 -0.24
CA LYS A 254 -3.24 -19.98 -1.07
C LYS A 254 -2.15 -19.67 -2.10
N ILE A 255 -2.27 -18.54 -2.80
CA ILE A 255 -1.31 -18.10 -3.82
C ILE A 255 0.07 -17.81 -3.21
N LEU A 256 0.12 -17.21 -2.02
CA LEU A 256 1.36 -16.91 -1.29
C LEU A 256 1.92 -18.08 -0.47
N GLY A 257 1.22 -19.22 -0.46
CA GLY A 257 1.61 -20.42 0.29
C GLY A 257 1.46 -20.32 1.81
N SER A 258 0.87 -19.25 2.35
CA SER A 258 0.55 -19.17 3.78
C SER A 258 -0.68 -19.99 4.16
N ASN A 259 -1.59 -20.20 3.19
CA ASN A 259 -2.92 -20.80 3.37
C ASN A 259 -3.74 -20.13 4.50
N ASP A 260 -3.43 -18.87 4.81
CA ASP A 260 -4.00 -18.16 5.95
C ASP A 260 -3.90 -16.65 5.76
N TYR A 261 -4.69 -15.90 6.53
CA TYR A 261 -4.76 -14.45 6.51
C TYR A 261 -5.01 -13.88 7.90
N LEU A 262 -4.66 -12.62 8.10
CA LEU A 262 -4.89 -11.87 9.33
C LEU A 262 -6.06 -10.89 9.14
N ILE A 263 -7.09 -10.96 9.97
CA ILE A 263 -8.13 -9.92 10.01
C ILE A 263 -7.75 -8.91 11.08
N LEU A 264 -7.76 -7.63 10.72
CA LEU A 264 -7.60 -6.50 11.61
C LEU A 264 -8.84 -5.61 11.51
N THR A 265 -9.41 -5.28 12.65
CA THR A 265 -10.53 -4.36 12.81
C THR A 265 -10.03 -3.04 13.38
N PRO A 266 -10.84 -1.96 13.40
CA PRO A 266 -10.43 -0.70 14.01
C PRO A 266 -9.94 -0.82 15.47
N LYS A 267 -10.40 -1.83 16.21
CA LYS A 267 -10.02 -2.07 17.61
C LYS A 267 -8.58 -2.59 17.76
N ASP A 268 -8.01 -3.16 16.70
CA ASP A 268 -6.65 -3.70 16.69
C ASP A 268 -5.58 -2.60 16.53
N PHE A 269 -6.01 -1.35 16.33
CA PHE A 269 -5.16 -0.19 16.08
C PHE A 269 -5.20 0.78 17.27
N PRO A 270 -4.32 0.61 18.28
CA PRO A 270 -4.23 1.55 19.39
C PRO A 270 -3.78 2.93 18.92
N ASN A 271 -4.06 3.97 19.71
CA ASN A 271 -3.68 5.37 19.46
C ASN A 271 -2.16 5.62 19.62
N ASP A 272 -1.32 4.78 19.04
CA ASP A 272 0.14 4.87 19.08
C ASP A 272 0.76 4.10 17.90
N ILE A 273 1.50 4.82 17.04
CA ILE A 273 2.13 4.29 15.83
C ILE A 273 3.13 3.19 16.16
N GLY A 274 3.96 3.41 17.18
CA GLY A 274 5.02 2.49 17.58
C GLY A 274 4.46 1.16 18.07
N GLN A 275 3.37 1.19 18.85
CA GLN A 275 2.67 0.01 19.32
C GLN A 275 2.00 -0.75 18.19
N VAL A 276 1.37 -0.05 17.24
CA VAL A 276 0.78 -0.67 16.04
C VAL A 276 1.85 -1.44 15.26
N ILE A 277 2.98 -0.80 14.95
CA ILE A 277 4.09 -1.44 14.23
C ILE A 277 4.65 -2.61 15.03
N TYR A 278 4.93 -2.43 16.32
CA TYR A 278 5.51 -3.46 17.17
C TYR A 278 4.62 -4.70 17.27
N ARG A 279 3.32 -4.52 17.51
CA ARG A 279 2.36 -5.63 17.69
C ARG A 279 2.09 -6.35 16.38
N LEU A 280 1.97 -5.63 15.28
CA LEU A 280 1.53 -6.20 14.00
C LEU A 280 2.67 -6.75 13.15
N LYS A 281 3.91 -6.29 13.33
CA LYS A 281 5.07 -6.75 12.51
C LYS A 281 5.16 -8.27 12.41
N LYS A 282 5.14 -8.97 13.55
CA LYS A 282 5.29 -10.43 13.59
C LYS A 282 4.09 -11.16 12.95
N PRO A 283 2.83 -10.88 13.32
CA PRO A 283 1.67 -11.46 12.65
C PRO A 283 1.64 -11.24 11.13
N ILE A 284 1.92 -10.01 10.67
CA ILE A 284 1.94 -9.66 9.24
C ILE A 284 3.03 -10.47 8.51
N THR A 285 4.23 -10.54 9.08
CA THR A 285 5.34 -11.33 8.50
C THR A 285 4.99 -12.81 8.36
N GLN A 286 4.23 -13.36 9.32
CA GLN A 286 3.85 -14.77 9.32
C GLN A 286 2.71 -15.09 8.35
N LYS A 287 1.67 -14.24 8.33
CA LYS A 287 0.45 -14.50 7.55
C LYS A 287 0.56 -14.04 6.10
N LYS A 288 1.33 -12.97 5.84
CA LYS A 288 1.52 -12.31 4.53
C LYS A 288 0.26 -11.73 3.89
N VAL A 289 -0.94 -12.19 4.25
CA VAL A 289 -2.20 -11.63 3.79
C VAL A 289 -2.91 -10.99 4.97
N ILE A 290 -3.33 -9.74 4.78
CA ILE A 290 -3.85 -8.87 5.83
C ILE A 290 -5.12 -8.24 5.30
N ILE A 291 -6.23 -8.49 6.00
CA ILE A 291 -7.51 -7.84 5.76
C ILE A 291 -7.66 -6.76 6.82
N ILE A 292 -7.83 -5.52 6.39
CA ILE A 292 -8.03 -4.36 7.25
C ILE A 292 -9.45 -3.89 7.05
N GLN A 293 -10.28 -4.08 8.06
CA GLN A 293 -11.67 -3.71 7.99
C GLN A 293 -11.86 -2.25 8.36
N ASP A 294 -12.61 -1.54 7.53
CA ASP A 294 -13.14 -0.21 7.79
C ASP A 294 -12.05 0.81 8.15
N LEU A 295 -11.20 1.10 7.15
CA LEU A 295 -10.03 1.97 7.28
C LEU A 295 -10.37 3.34 7.90
N LEU A 296 -11.53 3.92 7.55
CA LEU A 296 -11.90 5.27 7.98
C LEU A 296 -12.27 5.34 9.47
N ASN A 297 -12.57 4.20 10.09
CA ASN A 297 -12.84 4.08 11.52
C ASN A 297 -11.61 3.68 12.35
N VAL A 298 -10.47 3.40 11.70
CA VAL A 298 -9.18 3.23 12.38
C VAL A 298 -8.78 4.53 13.08
N ASN A 299 -8.11 4.38 14.23
CA ASN A 299 -7.57 5.52 14.96
C ASN A 299 -6.63 6.37 14.07
N THR A 300 -6.75 7.69 14.13
CA THR A 300 -6.04 8.62 13.24
C THR A 300 -4.52 8.58 13.41
N GLU A 301 -4.03 8.44 14.65
CA GLU A 301 -2.59 8.27 14.89
C GLU A 301 -2.12 6.92 14.37
N ALA A 302 -2.89 5.85 14.59
CA ALA A 302 -2.55 4.52 14.10
C ALA A 302 -2.43 4.44 12.57
N LEU A 303 -3.22 5.22 11.83
CA LEU A 303 -3.18 5.26 10.36
C LEU A 303 -1.81 5.69 9.82
N LYS A 304 -1.01 6.46 10.59
CA LYS A 304 0.37 6.81 10.19
C LYS A 304 1.28 5.58 10.10
N ALA A 305 0.95 4.46 10.76
CA ALA A 305 1.70 3.21 10.62
C ALA A 305 1.67 2.64 9.20
N PHE A 306 0.65 2.99 8.40
CA PHE A 306 0.52 2.53 7.02
C PHE A 306 1.58 3.14 6.09
N HIS A 307 2.28 4.22 6.50
CA HIS A 307 3.51 4.63 5.83
C HIS A 307 4.56 3.51 5.79
N ASN A 308 4.57 2.62 6.78
CA ASN A 308 5.49 1.49 6.83
C ASN A 308 4.87 0.24 6.20
N PHE A 309 3.57 -0.01 6.42
CA PHE A 309 2.92 -1.21 5.90
C PHE A 309 2.78 -1.18 4.37
N CYS A 310 2.46 -0.02 3.81
CA CYS A 310 2.12 0.18 2.40
C CYS A 310 3.23 0.89 1.60
N ASP A 311 4.45 1.00 2.15
CA ASP A 311 5.56 1.58 1.39
C ASP A 311 5.97 0.66 0.22
N ARG A 312 6.22 1.22 -0.96
CA ARG A 312 6.63 0.42 -2.13
C ARG A 312 8.13 0.25 -2.28
N GLU A 313 8.91 1.03 -1.53
CA GLU A 313 10.36 1.02 -1.59
C GLU A 313 10.95 0.34 -0.37
N LYS A 314 10.39 0.58 0.82
CA LYS A 314 10.83 -0.02 2.09
C LYS A 314 9.64 -0.43 2.97
N PRO A 315 8.79 -1.35 2.49
CA PRO A 315 7.69 -1.87 3.30
C PRO A 315 8.23 -2.57 4.54
N LEU A 316 7.43 -2.57 5.61
CA LEU A 316 7.72 -3.36 6.79
C LEU A 316 7.77 -4.86 6.46
N VAL A 317 6.93 -5.30 5.50
CA VAL A 317 6.87 -6.67 4.98
C VAL A 317 6.67 -6.59 3.46
N GLU A 318 7.68 -7.04 2.72
CA GLU A 318 7.77 -6.94 1.26
C GLU A 318 6.80 -7.86 0.50
N ASN A 319 6.71 -9.13 0.89
CA ASN A 319 5.87 -10.13 0.24
C ASN A 319 4.53 -10.24 0.97
N ALA A 320 3.68 -9.22 0.85
CA ALA A 320 2.39 -9.15 1.51
C ALA A 320 1.25 -8.63 0.61
N VAL A 321 0.02 -9.04 0.91
CA VAL A 321 -1.21 -8.52 0.29
C VAL A 321 -2.06 -7.87 1.37
N TYR A 322 -2.35 -6.58 1.22
CA TYR A 322 -3.25 -5.82 2.06
C TYR A 322 -4.58 -5.63 1.34
N ILE A 323 -5.64 -6.25 1.88
CA ILE A 323 -7.01 -6.07 1.42
C ILE A 323 -7.69 -5.13 2.41
N ILE A 324 -7.98 -3.92 1.99
CA ILE A 324 -8.47 -2.84 2.85
C ILE A 324 -9.93 -2.57 2.50
N THR A 325 -10.84 -2.62 3.46
CA THR A 325 -12.22 -2.21 3.24
C THR A 325 -12.44 -0.76 3.69
N VAL A 326 -13.23 -0.03 2.91
CA VAL A 326 -13.57 1.37 3.17
C VAL A 326 -15.09 1.50 3.09
N VAL A 327 -15.75 1.75 4.23
CA VAL A 327 -17.21 1.89 4.28
C VAL A 327 -17.58 3.34 3.97
N VAL A 328 -18.22 3.56 2.82
CA VAL A 328 -18.51 4.89 2.28
C VAL A 328 -19.79 4.90 1.45
N ASP A 329 -20.54 6.00 1.56
CA ASP A 329 -21.73 6.29 0.77
C ASP A 329 -21.46 7.31 -0.34
N GLY A 330 -22.38 7.39 -1.29
CA GLY A 330 -22.46 8.48 -2.26
C GLY A 330 -21.48 8.38 -3.44
N TYR A 331 -20.81 7.24 -3.62
CA TYR A 331 -20.07 6.96 -4.86
C TYR A 331 -21.03 6.91 -6.05
N LYS A 332 -20.68 7.64 -7.11
CA LYS A 332 -21.42 7.60 -8.38
C LYS A 332 -20.59 6.88 -9.43
N PRO A 333 -21.17 5.99 -10.27
CA PRO A 333 -20.43 5.31 -11.33
C PRO A 333 -19.73 6.22 -12.35
N SER A 334 -20.13 7.50 -12.45
CA SER A 334 -19.48 8.51 -13.28
C SER A 334 -18.21 9.12 -12.66
N GLN A 335 -17.96 8.90 -11.37
CA GLN A 335 -16.75 9.35 -10.68
C GLN A 335 -15.64 8.32 -10.80
N ARG A 336 -14.40 8.81 -10.90
CA ARG A 336 -13.21 7.95 -10.85
C ARG A 336 -13.03 7.40 -9.44
N GLU A 337 -12.82 6.09 -9.36
CA GLU A 337 -12.69 5.33 -8.10
C GLU A 337 -11.57 5.90 -7.21
N LEU A 338 -10.41 6.15 -7.80
CA LEU A 338 -9.24 6.71 -7.12
C LEU A 338 -9.54 8.09 -6.51
N GLU A 339 -10.04 9.02 -7.31
CA GLU A 339 -10.33 10.39 -6.86
C GLU A 339 -11.39 10.40 -5.75
N PHE A 340 -12.40 9.52 -5.86
CA PHE A 340 -13.40 9.35 -4.82
C PHE A 340 -12.77 8.89 -3.51
N ILE A 341 -11.96 7.83 -3.52
CA ILE A 341 -11.35 7.28 -2.29
C ILE A 341 -10.34 8.23 -1.67
N GLU A 342 -9.47 8.86 -2.46
CA GLU A 342 -8.52 9.86 -1.95
C GLU A 342 -9.26 11.00 -1.26
N LYS A 343 -10.38 11.47 -1.84
CA LYS A 343 -11.22 12.51 -1.23
C LYS A 343 -11.83 12.08 0.10
N GLN A 344 -12.29 10.83 0.22
CA GLN A 344 -12.86 10.32 1.48
C GLN A 344 -11.80 10.22 2.58
N ILE A 345 -10.61 9.69 2.25
CA ILE A 345 -9.49 9.59 3.20
C ILE A 345 -9.02 10.99 3.60
N PHE A 346 -8.85 11.90 2.63
CA PHE A 346 -8.44 13.28 2.90
C PHE A 346 -9.43 13.99 3.82
N LYS A 347 -10.72 13.96 3.49
CA LYS A 347 -11.78 14.57 4.31
C LYS A 347 -11.78 14.04 5.75
N ARG A 348 -11.51 12.75 5.93
CA ARG A 348 -11.49 12.09 7.24
C ARG A 348 -10.28 12.51 8.09
N LEU A 349 -9.13 12.77 7.46
CA LEU A 349 -7.85 12.92 8.16
C LEU A 349 -7.29 14.35 8.18
N SER A 350 -7.75 15.24 7.30
CA SER A 350 -7.19 16.59 7.15
C SER A 350 -7.22 17.45 8.41
N ASN A 351 -8.15 17.18 9.34
CA ASN A 351 -8.26 17.90 10.60
C ASN A 351 -7.37 17.34 11.72
N TYR A 352 -6.74 16.18 11.49
CA TYR A 352 -5.97 15.43 12.50
C TYR A 352 -4.53 15.16 12.07
N MET A 353 -4.19 15.48 10.82
CA MET A 353 -2.89 15.16 10.23
C MET A 353 -2.47 16.28 9.30
N ASP A 354 -1.24 16.76 9.48
CA ASP A 354 -0.65 17.75 8.60
C ASP A 354 -0.55 17.22 7.18
N LYS A 355 -0.70 18.13 6.21
CA LYS A 355 -0.77 17.78 4.78
C LYS A 355 0.49 17.07 4.28
N ASP A 356 1.65 17.43 4.80
CA ASP A 356 2.94 16.82 4.46
C ASP A 356 3.09 15.36 4.93
N ILE A 357 2.29 14.94 5.92
CA ILE A 357 2.16 13.55 6.35
C ILE A 357 1.02 12.86 5.60
N LEU A 358 -0.11 13.55 5.44
CA LEU A 358 -1.32 13.01 4.84
C LEU A 358 -1.19 12.70 3.34
N ASP A 359 -0.62 13.60 2.54
CA ASP A 359 -0.51 13.39 1.09
C ASP A 359 0.33 12.13 0.76
N PRO A 360 1.51 11.91 1.38
CA PRO A 360 2.26 10.68 1.16
C PRO A 360 1.62 9.43 1.76
N LEU A 361 0.74 9.56 2.76
CA LEU A 361 -0.02 8.45 3.31
C LEU A 361 -1.09 7.99 2.31
N ILE A 362 -1.88 8.94 1.81
CA ILE A 362 -2.91 8.70 0.78
C ILE A 362 -2.25 8.04 -0.42
N THR A 363 -1.17 8.63 -0.94
CA THR A 363 -0.44 8.08 -2.10
C THR A 363 -0.05 6.62 -1.90
N ARG A 364 0.45 6.24 -0.72
CA ARG A 364 0.82 4.84 -0.43
C ARG A 364 -0.39 3.92 -0.33
N LEU A 365 -1.46 4.38 0.33
CA LEU A 365 -2.69 3.59 0.46
C LEU A 365 -3.36 3.34 -0.89
N THR A 366 -3.32 4.33 -1.80
CA THR A 366 -4.00 4.28 -3.09
C THR A 366 -3.13 3.81 -4.25
N ASP A 367 -1.87 3.43 -4.00
CA ASP A 367 -0.97 2.87 -5.01
C ASP A 367 -1.19 1.37 -5.22
N GLY A 368 -2.44 1.01 -5.53
CA GLY A 368 -2.90 -0.36 -5.73
C GLY A 368 -4.23 -0.45 -6.46
N THR A 369 -4.87 -1.61 -6.38
CA THR A 369 -6.20 -1.83 -6.96
C THR A 369 -7.26 -1.15 -6.09
N ILE A 370 -8.17 -0.38 -6.69
CA ILE A 370 -9.27 0.27 -5.98
C ILE A 370 -10.57 -0.07 -6.71
N VAL A 371 -11.48 -0.75 -6.02
CA VAL A 371 -12.68 -1.33 -6.64
C VAL A 371 -13.95 -1.03 -5.83
N PRO A 372 -15.02 -0.52 -6.49
CA PRO A 372 -16.31 -0.33 -5.87
C PRO A 372 -17.02 -1.67 -5.73
N ILE A 373 -17.56 -1.93 -4.54
CA ILE A 373 -18.33 -3.12 -4.22
C ILE A 373 -19.79 -2.72 -4.04
N LEU A 374 -20.65 -3.36 -4.82
CA LEU A 374 -22.10 -3.18 -4.78
C LEU A 374 -22.72 -4.15 -3.77
N PRO A 375 -23.85 -3.79 -3.14
CA PRO A 375 -24.56 -4.70 -2.27
C PRO A 375 -25.02 -6.00 -2.94
N GLU A 376 -25.06 -7.09 -2.20
CA GLU A 376 -25.52 -8.41 -2.67
C GLU A 376 -26.81 -8.81 -1.94
N SER A 377 -27.95 -8.61 -2.60
CA SER A 377 -29.30 -8.74 -2.00
C SER A 377 -29.74 -10.18 -1.71
N SER A 378 -29.15 -11.18 -2.35
CA SER A 378 -29.56 -12.59 -2.21
C SER A 378 -28.77 -13.36 -1.15
N THR A 379 -27.77 -12.72 -0.55
CA THR A 379 -26.83 -13.36 0.36
C THR A 379 -27.05 -12.79 1.75
N ASN A 380 -27.93 -13.42 2.51
CA ASN A 380 -27.75 -13.47 3.97
C ASN A 380 -26.44 -14.25 4.18
N PHE A 381 -25.29 -13.57 4.07
CA PHE A 381 -24.00 -14.17 4.33
C PHE A 381 -23.98 -14.52 5.82
N ASN A 382 -24.43 -15.72 6.16
CA ASN A 382 -24.07 -16.26 7.45
C ASN A 382 -22.54 -16.32 7.45
N TYR A 383 -21.88 -15.90 8.52
CA TYR A 383 -20.41 -15.71 8.53
C TYR A 383 -19.64 -16.97 8.10
N ALA A 384 -20.25 -18.15 8.20
CA ALA A 384 -19.77 -19.44 7.71
C ALA A 384 -19.70 -19.55 6.17
N ASP A 385 -20.54 -18.84 5.43
CA ASP A 385 -20.66 -18.90 3.97
C ASP A 385 -19.56 -18.09 3.25
N CYS A 386 -18.86 -17.20 3.95
CA CYS A 386 -17.73 -16.43 3.42
C CYS A 386 -16.42 -17.24 3.43
N SER A 387 -16.48 -18.47 2.91
CA SER A 387 -15.34 -19.36 2.84
C SER A 387 -15.42 -20.29 1.64
N PHE A 388 -14.26 -20.64 1.07
CA PHE A 388 -14.15 -21.60 -0.03
C PHE A 388 -14.49 -23.06 0.34
N PHE A 389 -15.24 -23.34 1.42
CA PHE A 389 -15.55 -24.72 1.77
C PHE A 389 -16.33 -25.38 0.62
N TYR A 390 -15.64 -26.29 -0.06
CA TYR A 390 -16.22 -27.27 -0.96
C TYR A 390 -17.30 -28.01 -0.18
N LYS A 391 -18.54 -27.90 -0.64
CA LYS A 391 -19.52 -28.97 -0.42
C LYS A 391 -19.11 -30.20 -1.20
#